data_AF-D4CUJ4-F1
#
_entry.id   AF-D4CUJ4-F1
#
_cell.length_a   1.000
_cell.length_b   1.000
_cell.length_c   1.000
_cell.angle_alpha   90.00
_cell.angle_beta   90.00
_cell.angle_gamma   90.00
#
_symmetry.space_group_name_H-M   'P 1'
#
loop_
_entity.id
_entity.type
_entity.pdbx_description
1 polymer ?
#
loop_
_entity_poly.entity_id
_entity_poly.type
_entity_poly.pdbx_seq_one_letter_code
_entity_poly.pdbx_strand_id
1 'polypeptide(L)'
;INLTTDQYHIVWCVKYRRKVLIDDIEKTLKELLIEIINRKLEYIGKNIIKIDTFKVKASQLNHSTNEYEKKSLSKRWVEILGNKIQRDLYSAFLIKNVKENLEEVNIERAQKEFKNFVKLHNEEIERIKKGNVKTLKCMGF
;
A
#
# COMPACT_ATOMS: atom_id res chain seq x y z
N ILE A 1 -10.13 -23.87 10.28
CA ILE A 1 -9.16 -22.79 10.60
C ILE A 1 -9.25 -21.79 9.46
N ASN A 2 -9.94 -20.66 9.66
CA ASN A 2 -10.03 -19.61 8.64
C ASN A 2 -8.68 -18.88 8.59
N LEU A 3 -7.79 -19.32 7.72
CA LEU A 3 -6.53 -18.63 7.45
C LEU A 3 -6.86 -17.37 6.65
N THR A 4 -7.00 -16.24 7.34
CA THR A 4 -6.91 -14.93 6.69
C THR A 4 -5.56 -14.86 5.99
N THR A 5 -5.59 -14.79 4.66
CA THR A 5 -4.38 -14.61 3.85
C THR A 5 -3.82 -13.23 4.11
N ASP A 6 -2.93 -13.09 5.10
CA ASP A 6 -2.19 -11.84 5.30
C ASP A 6 -1.21 -11.72 4.13
N GLN A 7 -1.58 -10.89 3.15
CA GLN A 7 -0.74 -10.48 2.04
C GLN A 7 0.04 -9.23 2.48
N TYR A 8 1.37 -9.32 2.44
CA TYR A 8 2.24 -8.19 2.70
C TYR A 8 2.54 -7.48 1.39
N HIS A 9 2.29 -6.17 1.33
CA HIS A 9 2.56 -5.34 0.16
C HIS A 9 3.69 -4.36 0.47
N ILE A 10 4.76 -4.43 -0.33
CA ILE A 10 5.91 -3.52 -0.21
C ILE A 10 5.69 -2.36 -1.18
N VAL A 11 5.56 -1.15 -0.65
CA VAL A 11 5.42 0.08 -1.43
C VAL A 11 6.69 0.92 -1.29
N TRP A 12 7.39 1.15 -2.40
CA TRP A 12 8.60 1.99 -2.41
C TRP A 12 8.24 3.47 -2.48
N CYS A 13 8.52 4.23 -1.41
CA CYS A 13 8.28 5.68 -1.38
C CYS A 13 9.51 6.47 -1.85
N VAL A 14 9.45 6.99 -3.09
CA VAL A 14 10.56 7.75 -3.70
C VAL A 14 10.86 9.08 -2.99
N LYS A 15 9.89 9.65 -2.26
CA LYS A 15 9.99 10.98 -1.63
C LYS A 15 11.06 11.11 -0.54
N TYR A 16 11.49 10.01 0.08
CA TYR A 16 12.51 10.02 1.15
C TYR A 16 13.88 9.51 0.70
N ARG A 17 14.10 9.46 -0.62
CA ARG A 17 15.39 9.04 -1.19
C ARG A 17 16.49 9.99 -0.72
N ARG A 18 17.39 9.50 0.12
CA ARG A 18 18.62 10.23 0.48
C ARG A 18 19.54 10.23 -0.72
N LYS A 19 20.35 11.29 -0.89
CA LYS A 19 21.32 11.40 -2.00
C LYS A 19 22.30 10.22 -2.09
N VAL A 20 22.51 9.51 -0.98
CA VAL A 20 23.39 8.32 -0.89
C VAL A 20 22.69 7.04 -1.40
N LEU A 21 21.36 7.02 -1.46
CA LEU A 21 20.57 5.88 -1.94
C LEU A 21 20.16 6.10 -3.39
N ILE A 22 21.15 6.12 -4.28
CA ILE A 22 20.96 6.27 -5.73
C ILE A 22 21.58 5.09 -6.47
N ASP A 23 21.14 4.91 -7.72
CA ASP A 23 21.66 3.94 -8.68
C ASP A 23 21.75 2.51 -8.11
N ASP A 24 22.95 1.90 -8.16
CA ASP A 24 23.18 0.51 -7.77
C ASP A 24 22.96 0.26 -6.28
N ILE A 25 23.15 1.27 -5.43
CA ILE A 25 22.90 1.16 -3.98
C ILE A 25 21.40 0.99 -3.75
N GLU A 26 20.55 1.75 -4.44
CA GLU A 26 19.10 1.60 -4.33
C GLU A 26 18.66 0.23 -4.85
N LYS A 27 19.21 -0.21 -5.99
CA LYS A 27 18.91 -1.52 -6.57
C LYS A 27 19.26 -2.65 -5.59
N THR A 28 20.49 -2.65 -5.08
CA THR A 28 20.98 -3.66 -4.14
C THR A 28 20.18 -3.67 -2.84
N LEU A 29 19.83 -2.50 -2.31
CA LEU A 29 18.99 -2.39 -1.11
C LEU A 29 17.59 -3.00 -1.33
N LYS A 30 17.00 -2.78 -2.51
CA LYS A 30 15.69 -3.37 -2.85
C LYS A 30 15.77 -4.88 -2.94
N GLU A 31 16.80 -5.40 -3.59
CA GLU A 31 17.04 -6.84 -3.73
C GLU A 31 17.23 -7.49 -2.36
N LEU A 32 18.10 -6.93 -1.52
CA LEU A 32 18.35 -7.44 -0.17
C LEU A 32 17.10 -7.38 0.71
N LEU A 33 16.30 -6.31 0.62
CA LEU A 33 15.06 -6.23 1.39
C LEU A 33 14.06 -7.32 0.95
N ILE A 34 13.92 -7.53 -0.36
CA ILE A 34 13.05 -8.58 -0.92
C ILE A 34 13.53 -9.96 -0.47
N GLU A 35 14.83 -10.22 -0.50
CA GLU A 35 15.43 -11.48 -0.03
C GLU A 35 15.15 -11.73 1.46
N ILE A 36 15.37 -10.72 2.32
CA ILE A 36 15.11 -10.83 3.75
C ILE A 36 13.64 -11.11 4.02
N ILE A 37 12.74 -10.43 3.30
CA ILE A 37 11.29 -10.63 3.47
C ILE A 37 10.89 -12.01 2.97
N ASN A 38 11.34 -12.45 1.79
CA ASN A 38 11.07 -13.79 1.27
C ASN A 38 11.49 -14.86 2.26
N ARG A 39 12.74 -14.81 2.75
CA ARG A 39 13.25 -15.75 3.75
C ARG A 39 12.39 -15.79 5.02
N LYS A 40 11.91 -14.63 5.49
CA LYS A 40 11.02 -14.54 6.66
C LYS A 40 9.63 -15.13 6.38
N LEU A 41 9.10 -14.95 5.17
CA LEU A 41 7.82 -15.52 4.77
C LEU A 41 7.91 -17.04 4.58
N GLU A 42 9.03 -17.55 4.05
CA GLU A 42 9.27 -18.98 3.88
C GLU A 42 9.21 -19.74 5.21
N TYR A 43 9.75 -19.16 6.30
CA TYR A 43 9.63 -19.73 7.65
C TYR A 43 8.19 -19.94 8.12
N ILE A 44 7.22 -19.20 7.57
CA ILE A 44 5.79 -19.33 7.87
C ILE A 44 5.00 -19.92 6.69
N GLY A 45 5.67 -20.52 5.70
CA GLY A 45 5.06 -21.14 4.53
C GLY A 45 4.39 -20.16 3.56
N LYS A 46 4.82 -18.88 3.56
CA LYS A 46 4.31 -17.82 2.66
C LYS A 46 5.41 -17.38 1.68
N ASN A 47 5.01 -16.70 0.61
CA ASN A 47 5.91 -16.15 -0.40
C ASN A 47 5.50 -14.73 -0.80
N ILE A 48 6.43 -13.93 -1.33
CA ILE A 48 6.09 -12.62 -1.93
C ILE A 48 5.41 -12.83 -3.27
N ILE A 49 4.29 -12.14 -3.48
CA ILE A 49 3.60 -12.04 -4.76
C ILE A 49 3.94 -10.68 -5.38
N LYS A 50 4.54 -10.69 -6.57
CA LYS A 50 4.89 -9.47 -7.31
C LYS A 50 3.77 -9.09 -8.26
N ILE A 51 3.31 -7.84 -8.20
CA ILE A 51 2.30 -7.30 -9.11
C ILE A 51 2.94 -6.46 -10.22
N ASP A 52 2.25 -6.34 -11.35
CA ASP A 52 2.64 -5.37 -12.38
C ASP A 52 2.24 -3.95 -11.92
N THR A 53 3.20 -3.23 -11.35
CA THR A 53 2.95 -1.88 -10.84
C THR A 53 2.62 -0.88 -11.95
N PHE A 54 3.07 -1.13 -13.18
CA PHE A 54 2.79 -0.26 -14.34
C PHE A 54 1.37 -0.42 -14.84
N LYS A 55 0.81 -1.62 -14.78
CA LYS A 55 -0.59 -1.87 -15.13
C LYS A 55 -1.54 -1.48 -14.00
N VAL A 56 -1.23 -1.90 -12.77
CA VAL A 56 -2.11 -1.68 -11.60
C VAL A 56 -2.23 -0.19 -11.24
N LYS A 57 -1.13 0.57 -11.28
CA LYS A 57 -1.05 2.01 -10.92
C LYS A 57 -1.88 2.39 -9.66
N ALA A 58 -1.80 1.59 -8.61
CA ALA A 58 -2.66 1.69 -7.42
C ALA A 58 -2.70 3.10 -6.78
N SER A 59 -1.59 3.83 -6.79
CA SER A 59 -1.54 5.18 -6.22
C SER A 59 -2.37 6.22 -6.98
N GLN A 60 -2.77 5.90 -8.21
CA GLN A 60 -3.53 6.79 -9.11
C GLN A 60 -5.01 6.36 -9.21
N LEU A 61 -5.31 5.08 -9.02
CA LEU A 61 -6.66 4.52 -9.20
C LEU A 61 -7.65 4.97 -8.12
N ASN A 62 -8.86 5.33 -8.54
CA ASN A 62 -10.05 5.42 -7.67
C ASN A 62 -10.98 4.23 -7.96
N HIS A 63 -11.17 3.32 -7.01
CA HIS A 63 -12.00 2.13 -7.23
C HIS A 63 -13.48 2.47 -7.42
N SER A 64 -13.95 3.60 -6.90
CA SER A 64 -15.36 4.00 -7.01
C SER A 64 -15.72 4.50 -8.40
N THR A 65 -14.81 5.21 -9.08
CA THR A 65 -15.04 5.75 -10.43
C THR A 65 -14.35 4.92 -11.51
N ASN A 66 -13.46 4.01 -11.11
CA ASN A 66 -12.54 3.27 -11.97
C ASN A 66 -11.62 4.18 -12.82
N GLU A 67 -11.35 5.39 -12.35
CA GLU A 67 -10.52 6.37 -13.04
C GLU A 67 -9.12 6.47 -12.42
N TYR A 68 -8.14 6.85 -13.25
CA TYR A 68 -6.76 7.08 -12.84
C TYR A 68 -6.47 8.57 -12.79
N GLU A 69 -6.11 9.07 -11.62
CA GLU A 69 -5.73 10.46 -11.40
C GLU A 69 -4.27 10.54 -10.95
N LYS A 70 -3.45 11.33 -11.65
CA LYS A 70 -2.09 11.64 -11.19
C LYS A 70 -2.16 12.58 -9.99
N LYS A 71 -1.77 12.09 -8.81
CA LYS A 71 -1.78 12.86 -7.57
C LYS A 71 -0.39 13.37 -7.22
N SER A 72 -0.31 14.60 -6.73
CA SER A 72 0.95 15.16 -6.25
C SER A 72 1.45 14.41 -5.00
N LEU A 73 2.76 14.25 -4.87
CA LEU A 73 3.37 13.56 -3.73
C LEU A 73 3.14 14.28 -2.39
N SER A 74 2.80 15.58 -2.41
CA SER A 74 2.42 16.36 -1.23
C SER A 74 1.01 16.02 -0.73
N LYS A 75 0.08 15.61 -1.60
CA LYS A 75 -1.29 15.24 -1.22
C LYS A 75 -1.33 13.84 -0.60
N ARG A 76 -1.16 13.77 0.72
CA ARG A 76 -1.13 12.50 1.51
C ARG A 76 -2.51 11.92 1.82
N TRP A 77 -3.55 12.75 1.72
CA TRP A 77 -4.94 12.37 1.97
C TRP A 77 -5.75 12.47 0.69
N VAL A 78 -6.63 11.50 0.49
CA VAL A 78 -7.55 11.42 -0.65
C VAL A 78 -8.97 11.30 -0.13
N GLU A 79 -9.92 11.86 -0.88
CA GLU A 79 -11.34 11.68 -0.59
C GLU A 79 -11.89 10.60 -1.51
N ILE A 80 -12.47 9.55 -0.91
CA ILE A 80 -13.05 8.42 -1.64
C ILE A 80 -14.42 8.16 -1.03
N LEU A 81 -15.49 8.32 -1.82
CA LEU A 81 -16.87 8.13 -1.36
C LEU A 81 -17.18 8.94 -0.08
N GLY A 82 -16.72 10.20 -0.01
CA GLY A 82 -16.88 11.08 1.15
C GLY A 82 -16.00 10.76 2.36
N ASN A 83 -15.11 9.75 2.27
CA ASN A 83 -14.20 9.39 3.35
C ASN A 83 -12.80 9.95 3.09
N LYS A 84 -12.21 10.57 4.12
CA LYS A 84 -10.83 11.05 4.09
C LYS A 84 -9.85 9.92 4.44
N ILE A 85 -9.18 9.39 3.42
CA ILE A 85 -8.31 8.22 3.52
C ILE A 85 -6.85 8.59 3.28
N GLN A 86 -5.93 7.98 4.02
CA GLN A 86 -4.50 8.11 3.81
C GLN A 86 -4.10 7.38 2.52
N ARG A 87 -3.41 8.09 1.62
CA ARG A 87 -3.13 7.65 0.24
C ARG A 87 -2.32 6.36 0.15
N ASP A 88 -1.33 6.19 1.01
CA ASP A 88 -0.43 5.04 0.98
C ASP A 88 -1.16 3.77 1.51
N LEU A 89 -2.00 3.91 2.55
CA LEU A 89 -2.91 2.86 3.04
C LEU A 89 -3.95 2.49 1.98
N TYR A 90 -4.50 3.47 1.28
CA TYR A 90 -5.43 3.23 0.19
C TYR A 90 -4.77 2.48 -0.98
N SER A 91 -3.53 2.83 -1.32
CA SER A 91 -2.76 2.11 -2.35
C SER A 91 -2.53 0.66 -1.94
N ALA A 92 -2.18 0.39 -0.68
CA ALA A 92 -2.02 -0.97 -0.16
C ALA A 92 -3.35 -1.76 -0.19
N PHE A 93 -4.47 -1.11 0.13
CA PHE A 93 -5.81 -1.70 0.02
C PHE A 93 -6.14 -2.13 -1.41
N LEU A 94 -5.80 -1.31 -2.40
CA LEU A 94 -5.99 -1.66 -3.81
C LEU A 94 -5.10 -2.82 -4.25
N ILE A 95 -3.83 -2.83 -3.80
CA ILE A 95 -2.90 -3.92 -4.12
C ILE A 95 -3.38 -5.25 -3.50
N LYS A 96 -3.95 -5.23 -2.29
CA LYS A 96 -4.59 -6.41 -1.66
C LYS A 96 -5.75 -6.97 -2.49
N ASN A 97 -6.39 -6.12 -3.28
CA ASN A 97 -7.55 -6.47 -4.07
C ASN A 97 -7.22 -6.66 -5.57
N VAL A 98 -5.95 -6.94 -5.94
CA VAL A 98 -5.64 -7.31 -7.33
C VAL A 98 -6.27 -8.63 -7.74
N LYS A 99 -6.57 -8.78 -9.03
CA LYS A 99 -7.00 -10.04 -9.62
C LYS A 99 -5.84 -11.04 -9.63
N GLU A 100 -6.16 -12.30 -9.89
CA GLU A 100 -5.16 -13.39 -9.98
C GLU A 100 -4.14 -13.20 -11.10
N ASN A 101 -4.46 -12.39 -12.12
CA ASN A 101 -3.50 -12.00 -13.15
C ASN A 101 -2.42 -11.02 -12.64
N LEU A 102 -2.60 -10.42 -11.46
CA LEU A 102 -1.67 -9.49 -10.81
C LEU A 102 -1.43 -8.16 -11.56
N GLU A 103 -2.32 -7.84 -12.52
CA GLU A 103 -2.15 -6.68 -13.41
C GLU A 103 -3.21 -5.61 -13.21
N GLU A 104 -4.33 -5.93 -12.56
CA GLU A 104 -5.44 -5.01 -12.37
C GLU A 104 -6.16 -5.25 -11.04
N VAL A 105 -6.83 -4.22 -10.53
CA VAL A 105 -7.60 -4.31 -9.30
C VAL A 105 -8.96 -4.94 -9.58
N ASN A 106 -9.37 -5.88 -8.73
CA ASN A 106 -10.74 -6.37 -8.68
C ASN A 106 -11.64 -5.31 -8.04
N ILE A 107 -12.26 -4.48 -8.87
CA ILE A 107 -13.09 -3.34 -8.45
C ILE A 107 -14.29 -3.80 -7.62
N GLU A 108 -14.97 -4.88 -8.03
CA GLU A 108 -16.13 -5.40 -7.29
C GLU A 108 -15.76 -5.86 -5.89
N ARG A 109 -14.62 -6.55 -5.76
CA ARG A 109 -14.08 -6.97 -4.47
C ARG A 109 -13.67 -5.77 -3.61
N ALA A 110 -12.98 -4.80 -4.21
CA ALA A 110 -12.61 -3.56 -3.52
C ALA A 110 -13.87 -2.82 -3.02
N GLN A 111 -14.91 -2.69 -3.84
CA GLN A 111 -16.18 -2.07 -3.45
C GLN A 111 -16.81 -2.77 -2.23
N LYS A 112 -16.83 -4.12 -2.23
CA LYS A 112 -17.37 -4.93 -1.12
C LYS A 112 -16.55 -4.79 0.16
N GLU A 113 -15.22 -4.77 0.06
CA GLU A 113 -14.31 -4.68 1.21
C GLU A 113 -14.14 -3.25 1.74
N PHE A 114 -14.47 -2.21 0.95
CA PHE A 114 -14.14 -0.82 1.26
C PHE A 114 -14.71 -0.34 2.59
N LYS A 115 -15.96 -0.67 2.92
CA LYS A 115 -16.58 -0.27 4.19
C LYS A 115 -15.79 -0.77 5.40
N ASN A 116 -15.32 -2.02 5.36
CA ASN A 116 -14.50 -2.59 6.43
C ASN A 116 -13.10 -1.96 6.47
N PHE A 117 -12.50 -1.71 5.30
CA PHE A 117 -11.23 -0.99 5.21
C PHE A 117 -11.32 0.40 5.84
N VAL A 118 -12.36 1.19 5.55
CA VAL A 118 -12.55 2.54 6.13
C VAL A 118 -12.63 2.48 7.66
N LYS A 119 -13.37 1.50 8.20
CA LYS A 119 -13.46 1.30 9.66
C LYS A 119 -12.07 1.07 10.28
N LEU A 120 -11.34 0.06 9.80
CA LEU A 120 -10.01 -0.30 10.31
C LEU A 120 -8.99 0.83 10.10
N HIS A 121 -9.07 1.51 8.95
CA HIS A 121 -8.26 2.68 8.67
C HIS A 121 -8.47 3.77 9.72
N ASN A 122 -9.72 4.13 10.03
CA ASN A 122 -10.01 5.21 10.97
C ASN A 122 -9.55 4.85 12.39
N GLU A 123 -9.76 3.61 12.82
CA GLU A 123 -9.26 3.10 14.10
C GLU A 123 -7.73 3.23 14.19
N GLU A 124 -7.03 2.85 13.12
CA GLU A 124 -5.57 2.93 13.05
C GLU A 124 -5.04 4.37 13.02
N ILE A 125 -5.70 5.27 12.27
CA ILE A 125 -5.36 6.69 12.25
C ILE A 125 -5.52 7.31 13.64
N GLU A 126 -6.62 7.00 14.35
CA GLU A 126 -6.83 7.49 15.70
C GLU A 126 -5.82 6.91 16.70
N ARG A 127 -5.45 5.62 16.56
CA ARG A 127 -4.38 4.99 17.34
C ARG A 127 -3.05 5.74 17.15
N ILE A 128 -2.70 6.07 15.91
CA ILE A 128 -1.45 6.79 15.58
C ILE A 128 -1.47 8.21 16.15
N LYS A 129 -2.59 8.94 16.02
CA LYS A 129 -2.71 10.31 16.56
C LYS A 129 -2.63 10.36 18.08
N LYS A 130 -3.21 9.37 18.77
CA LYS A 130 -3.20 9.28 20.25
C LYS A 130 -1.89 8.70 20.79
N GLY A 131 -1.10 8.05 19.95
CA GLY A 131 0.18 7.50 20.36
C GLY A 131 1.18 8.60 20.68
N ASN A 132 1.91 8.46 21.79
CA ASN A 132 3.03 9.34 22.15
C ASN A 132 4.29 9.12 21.29
N VAL A 133 4.14 8.48 20.13
CA VAL A 133 5.25 8.20 19.20
C VAL A 133 5.31 9.30 18.17
N LYS A 134 6.50 9.84 17.93
CA LYS A 134 6.72 10.84 16.88
C LYS A 134 6.24 10.31 15.52
N THR A 135 5.16 10.90 15.01
CA THR A 135 4.55 10.43 13.77
C THR A 135 5.43 10.72 12.57
N LEU A 136 5.48 9.77 11.63
CA LEU A 136 6.24 9.93 10.39
C LEU A 136 5.62 11.06 9.55
N LYS A 137 6.46 11.98 9.05
CA LYS A 137 6.05 13.06 8.12
C LYS A 137 5.33 12.54 6.86
N CYS A 138 5.48 11.26 6.54
CA CYS A 138 4.79 10.64 5.40
C CYS A 138 3.30 10.44 5.61
N MET A 139 2.84 10.39 6.86
CA MET A 139 1.44 10.20 7.18
C MET A 139 0.62 11.47 6.97
N GLY A 140 1.27 12.64 6.89
CA GLY A 140 0.60 13.90 6.58
C GLY A 140 -0.32 14.41 7.69
N PHE A 141 0.03 14.14 8.94
CA PHE A 141 -0.48 14.84 10.11
C PHE A 141 0.26 16.16 10.31
#